data_AF-Q0U8U9-F1
#
_entry.id   AF-Q0U8U9-F1
#
_cell.length_a   1.000
_cell.length_b   1.000
_cell.length_c   1.000
_cell.angle_alpha   90.00
_cell.angle_beta   90.00
_cell.angle_gamma   90.00
#
_symmetry.space_group_name_H-M   'P 1'
#
loop_
_entity.id
_entity.type
_entity.pdbx_description
1 polymer ?
#
loop_
_entity_poly.entity_id
_entity_poly.type
_entity_poly.pdbx_seq_one_letter_code
_entity_poly.pdbx_strand_id
1 'polypeptide(L)'
;MSTEASTGETPEFQSYDHRGSPTQEAMKREIQSLIQNLVKLSRTAPAIHVLIPPEIVMYVEGSRNPDIYNREFVETVQRMNQMLKGRSEALQALQAQIAHQLQIAIPEMKDDIERAVEATGGKVPITGITLDP
;
A
#
# COMPACT_ATOMS: atom_id res chain seq x y z
N MET A 1 -94.34 -25.29 20.80
CA MET A 1 -93.87 -24.78 22.10
C MET A 1 -92.46 -24.28 21.88
N SER A 2 -92.25 -22.96 21.88
CA SER A 2 -90.97 -22.33 21.60
C SER A 2 -90.14 -22.28 22.87
N THR A 3 -88.94 -22.87 22.89
CA THR A 3 -87.91 -22.54 23.87
C THR A 3 -86.52 -22.85 23.29
N GLU A 4 -85.76 -21.75 23.15
CA GLU A 4 -84.29 -21.63 23.20
C GLU A 4 -83.45 -22.13 22.03
N ALA A 5 -83.32 -21.21 21.07
CA ALA A 5 -82.16 -21.05 20.23
C ALA A 5 -80.95 -20.53 21.03
N SER A 6 -79.79 -21.04 20.65
CA SER A 6 -78.49 -20.36 20.66
C SER A 6 -77.95 -19.89 22.02
N THR A 7 -76.89 -20.53 22.49
CA THR A 7 -75.59 -19.86 22.68
C THR A 7 -74.54 -20.95 22.86
N GLY A 8 -74.02 -21.44 21.73
CA GLY A 8 -72.74 -22.13 21.71
C GLY A 8 -71.66 -21.06 21.77
N GLU A 9 -71.29 -20.64 22.98
CA GLU A 9 -70.06 -19.87 23.22
C GLU A 9 -68.87 -20.79 22.95
N THR A 10 -68.45 -20.90 21.70
CA THR A 10 -67.07 -21.26 21.40
C THR A 10 -66.22 -20.04 21.75
N PRO A 11 -65.36 -20.09 22.77
CA PRO A 11 -64.52 -18.96 23.12
C PRO A 11 -63.62 -18.69 21.92
N GLU A 12 -63.80 -17.54 21.28
CA GLU A 12 -62.85 -17.01 20.32
C GLU A 12 -61.53 -16.86 21.07
N PHE A 13 -60.62 -17.79 20.82
CA PHE A 13 -59.21 -17.64 21.10
C PHE A 13 -58.72 -16.45 20.26
N GLN A 14 -58.91 -15.24 20.80
CA GLN A 14 -58.21 -14.04 20.38
C GLN A 14 -56.73 -14.32 20.60
N SER A 15 -56.16 -14.95 19.58
CA SER A 15 -54.76 -15.28 19.47
C SER A 15 -54.01 -13.98 19.59
N TYR A 16 -53.15 -13.91 20.59
CA TYR A 16 -52.36 -12.76 20.97
C TYR A 16 -51.48 -12.29 19.79
N ASP A 17 -52.01 -11.45 18.91
CA ASP A 17 -51.36 -10.96 17.67
C ASP A 17 -50.55 -9.66 17.86
N HIS A 18 -50.28 -9.23 19.09
CA HIS A 18 -49.70 -7.89 19.35
C HIS A 18 -48.31 -7.90 20.00
N ARG A 19 -47.62 -9.05 20.07
CA ARG A 19 -46.25 -9.11 20.62
C ARG A 19 -45.12 -9.09 19.59
N GLY A 20 -45.43 -9.00 18.29
CA GLY A 20 -44.42 -9.01 17.22
C GLY A 20 -44.21 -7.67 16.49
N SER A 21 -45.16 -6.73 16.54
CA SER A 21 -45.16 -5.58 15.62
C SER A 21 -43.97 -4.61 15.77
N PRO A 22 -43.47 -4.24 16.97
CA PRO A 22 -42.31 -3.34 17.07
C PRO A 22 -41.03 -4.01 16.58
N THR A 23 -40.86 -5.31 16.88
CA THR A 23 -39.72 -6.13 16.46
C THR A 23 -39.73 -6.35 14.95
N GLN A 24 -40.89 -6.63 14.36
CA GLN A 24 -41.05 -6.80 12.92
C GLN A 24 -40.73 -5.51 12.17
N GLU A 25 -41.22 -4.35 12.63
CA GLU A 25 -40.89 -3.06 12.02
C GLU A 25 -39.42 -2.69 12.21
N ALA A 26 -38.81 -3.01 13.36
CA ALA A 26 -37.38 -2.86 13.55
C ALA A 26 -36.58 -3.72 12.55
N MET A 27 -36.91 -5.00 12.42
CA MET A 27 -36.27 -5.91 11.47
C MET A 27 -36.44 -5.44 10.02
N LYS A 28 -37.63 -4.98 9.65
CA LYS A 28 -37.91 -4.42 8.32
C LYS A 28 -37.01 -3.21 8.02
N ARG A 29 -36.83 -2.32 9.00
CA ARG A 29 -35.91 -1.17 8.88
C ARG A 29 -34.46 -1.62 8.74
N GLU A 30 -34.02 -2.61 9.51
CA GLU A 30 -32.65 -3.16 9.41
C GLU A 30 -32.40 -3.81 8.05
N ILE A 31 -33.33 -4.63 7.56
CA ILE A 31 -33.23 -5.27 6.23
C ILE A 31 -33.20 -4.19 5.14
N GLN A 32 -34.07 -3.18 5.23
CA GLN A 32 -34.06 -2.06 4.28
C GLN A 32 -32.73 -1.31 4.33
N SER A 33 -32.20 -1.02 5.51
CA SER A 33 -30.88 -0.39 5.69
C SER A 33 -29.77 -1.21 5.05
N LEU A 34 -29.76 -2.53 5.28
CA LEU A 34 -28.77 -3.44 4.70
C LEU A 34 -28.85 -3.49 3.17
N ILE A 35 -30.06 -3.57 2.61
CA ILE A 35 -30.27 -3.56 1.15
C ILE A 35 -29.77 -2.23 0.56
N GLN A 36 -30.08 -1.10 1.18
CA GLN A 36 -29.61 0.20 0.72
C GLN A 36 -28.08 0.31 0.77
N ASN A 37 -27.46 -0.16 1.85
CA ASN A 37 -26.01 -0.22 1.98
C ASN A 37 -25.36 -1.10 0.91
N LEU A 38 -25.95 -2.26 0.60
CA LEU A 38 -25.46 -3.16 -0.43
C LEU A 38 -25.59 -2.57 -1.84
N VAL A 39 -26.72 -1.93 -2.15
CA VAL A 39 -26.93 -1.22 -3.43
C VAL A 39 -25.93 -0.07 -3.57
N LYS A 40 -25.68 0.69 -2.50
CA LYS A 40 -24.67 1.76 -2.49
C LYS A 40 -23.27 1.21 -2.73
N LEU A 41 -22.90 0.12 -2.06
CA LEU A 41 -21.60 -0.54 -2.24
C LEU A 41 -21.43 -1.04 -3.68
N SER A 42 -22.43 -1.73 -4.23
CA SER A 42 -22.43 -2.24 -5.60
C SER A 42 -22.26 -1.14 -6.64
N ARG A 43 -22.91 0.00 -6.45
CA ARG A 43 -22.80 1.16 -7.36
C ARG A 43 -21.47 1.90 -7.24
N THR A 44 -20.87 1.91 -6.05
CA THR A 44 -19.62 2.64 -5.79
C THR A 44 -18.38 1.82 -6.12
N ALA A 45 -18.43 0.49 -5.94
CA ALA A 45 -17.28 -0.39 -6.14
C ALA A 45 -16.60 -0.24 -7.51
N PRO A 46 -17.33 -0.11 -8.65
CA PRO A 46 -16.69 0.07 -9.96
C PRO A 46 -15.93 1.39 -10.10
N ALA A 47 -16.25 2.41 -9.31
CA ALA A 47 -15.61 3.72 -9.35
C ALA A 47 -14.32 3.79 -8.52
N ILE A 48 -14.04 2.78 -7.69
CA ILE A 48 -12.84 2.73 -6.85
C ILE A 48 -11.70 2.13 -7.68
N HIS A 49 -10.87 2.99 -8.26
CA HIS A 49 -9.64 2.61 -8.95
C HIS A 49 -8.41 2.73 -8.03
N VAL A 50 -8.50 2.21 -6.81
CA VAL A 50 -7.35 2.17 -5.91
C VAL A 50 -6.67 0.82 -6.06
N LEU A 51 -5.45 0.84 -6.58
CA LEU A 51 -4.59 -0.34 -6.59
C LEU A 51 -4.01 -0.51 -5.20
N ILE A 52 -4.53 -1.49 -4.46
CA ILE A 52 -4.02 -1.87 -3.14
C ILE A 52 -3.13 -3.10 -3.35
N PRO A 53 -1.85 -3.08 -2.96
CA PRO A 53 -1.01 -4.26 -2.96
C PRO A 53 -1.67 -5.41 -2.18
N PRO A 54 -1.64 -6.66 -2.69
CA PRO A 54 -2.28 -7.80 -2.02
C PRO A 54 -1.72 -8.04 -0.61
N GLU A 55 -0.47 -7.67 -0.35
CA GLU A 55 0.14 -7.77 0.96
C GLU A 55 -0.59 -6.90 2.00
N ILE A 56 -1.03 -5.69 1.63
CA ILE A 56 -1.80 -4.81 2.53
C ILE A 56 -3.16 -5.43 2.86
N VAL A 57 -3.82 -6.05 1.88
CA VAL A 57 -5.08 -6.76 2.11
C VAL A 57 -4.90 -7.88 3.14
N MET A 58 -3.81 -8.65 3.03
CA MET A 58 -3.46 -9.67 4.02
C MET A 58 -3.19 -9.09 5.43
N TYR A 59 -2.60 -7.90 5.53
CA TYR A 59 -2.43 -7.21 6.81
C TYR A 59 -3.79 -6.89 7.45
N VAL A 60 -4.75 -6.37 6.67
CA VAL A 60 -6.10 -6.03 7.15
C VAL A 60 -6.89 -7.29 7.53
N GLU A 61 -6.84 -8.34 6.70
CA GLU A 61 -7.48 -9.64 7.00
C GLU A 61 -6.91 -10.28 8.27
N GLY A 62 -5.61 -10.15 8.49
CA GLY A 62 -4.93 -10.59 9.72
C GLY A 62 -5.17 -9.71 10.95
N SER A 63 -6.04 -8.68 10.87
CA SER A 63 -6.26 -7.68 11.91
C SER A 63 -4.97 -6.97 12.37
N ARG A 64 -3.98 -6.85 11.47
CA ARG A 64 -2.71 -6.15 11.70
C ARG A 64 -2.82 -4.73 11.16
N ASN A 65 -2.05 -3.80 11.74
CA ASN A 65 -2.03 -2.42 11.25
C ASN A 65 -1.40 -2.37 9.84
N PRO A 66 -2.12 -1.92 8.80
CA PRO A 66 -1.56 -1.76 7.45
C PRO A 66 -0.37 -0.77 7.37
N ASP A 67 -0.23 0.16 8.33
CA ASP A 67 0.92 1.09 8.38
C ASP A 67 2.26 0.37 8.53
N ILE A 68 2.26 -0.87 9.03
CA ILE A 68 3.46 -1.69 9.14
C ILE A 68 4.05 -1.96 7.75
N TYR A 69 3.20 -2.31 6.76
CA TYR A 69 3.65 -2.52 5.39
C TYR A 69 4.27 -1.25 4.80
N ASN A 70 3.60 -0.11 4.98
CA ASN A 70 4.11 1.18 4.50
C ASN A 70 5.48 1.51 5.11
N ARG A 71 5.65 1.27 6.41
CA ARG A 71 6.94 1.47 7.08
C ARG A 71 8.01 0.53 6.53
N GLU A 72 7.73 -0.76 6.42
CA GLU A 72 8.66 -1.76 5.89
C GLU A 72 9.06 -1.46 4.44
N PHE A 73 8.10 -0.97 3.63
CA PHE A 73 8.34 -0.53 2.26
C PHE A 73 9.32 0.65 2.23
N VAL A 74 9.05 1.71 3.01
CA VAL A 74 9.93 2.89 3.08
C VAL A 74 11.31 2.53 3.58
N GLU A 75 11.42 1.72 4.64
CA GLU A 75 12.69 1.24 5.17
C GLU A 75 13.48 0.43 4.13
N THR A 76 12.79 -0.40 3.35
CA THR A 76 13.41 -1.20 2.28
C THR A 76 13.90 -0.30 1.14
N VAL A 77 13.10 0.66 0.69
CA VAL A 77 13.49 1.63 -0.34
C VAL A 77 14.66 2.48 0.12
N GLN A 78 14.64 2.97 1.36
CA GLN A 78 15.73 3.76 1.93
C GLN A 78 17.03 2.95 1.97
N ARG A 79 16.99 1.71 2.46
CA ARG A 79 18.15 0.81 2.50
C ARG A 79 18.70 0.55 1.09
N MET A 80 17.82 0.29 0.12
CA MET A 80 18.22 0.06 -1.27
C MET A 80 18.88 1.30 -1.87
N ASN A 81 18.30 2.48 -1.66
CA ASN A 81 18.87 3.75 -2.14
C ASN A 81 20.25 4.02 -1.53
N GLN A 82 20.43 3.79 -0.22
CA GLN A 82 21.73 3.93 0.44
C GLN A 82 22.77 2.95 -0.12
N MET A 83 22.38 1.69 -0.33
CA MET A 83 23.26 0.69 -0.92
C MET A 83 23.67 1.07 -2.35
N LEU A 84 22.72 1.50 -3.18
CA LEU A 84 23.00 1.94 -4.56
C LEU A 84 23.92 3.15 -4.58
N LYS A 85 23.67 4.13 -3.70
CA LYS A 85 24.52 5.31 -3.56
C LYS A 85 25.95 4.92 -3.17
N GLY A 86 26.12 4.08 -2.14
CA GLY A 86 27.43 3.62 -1.71
C GLY A 86 28.18 2.81 -2.78
N ARG A 87 27.47 1.96 -3.53
CA ARG A 87 28.07 1.24 -4.67
C ARG A 87 28.52 2.18 -5.78
N SER A 88 27.70 3.16 -6.12
CA SER A 88 28.03 4.17 -7.13
C SER A 88 29.29 4.96 -6.73
N GLU A 89 29.36 5.41 -5.47
CA GLU A 89 30.52 6.13 -4.94
C GLU A 89 31.79 5.27 -4.90
N ALA A 90 31.68 4.01 -4.49
CA ALA A 90 32.81 3.09 -4.48
C ALA A 90 33.35 2.81 -5.90
N LEU A 91 32.47 2.64 -6.88
CA LEU A 91 32.86 2.46 -8.28
C LEU A 91 33.50 3.73 -8.85
N GLN A 92 32.99 4.91 -8.52
CA GLN A 92 33.60 6.18 -8.90
C GLN A 92 34.99 6.36 -8.27
N ALA A 93 35.15 6.01 -7.00
CA ALA A 93 36.45 6.05 -6.32
C ALA A 93 37.46 5.07 -6.94
N LEU A 94 37.01 3.86 -7.28
CA LEU A 94 37.84 2.88 -7.99
C LEU A 94 38.24 3.39 -9.37
N GLN A 95 37.30 3.95 -10.13
CA GLN A 95 37.59 4.54 -11.44
C GLN A 95 38.63 5.66 -11.32
N ALA A 96 38.47 6.57 -10.36
CA ALA A 96 39.40 7.67 -10.14
C ALA A 96 40.81 7.15 -9.79
N GLN A 97 40.90 6.10 -8.96
CA GLN A 97 42.18 5.49 -8.63
C GLN A 97 42.81 4.81 -9.85
N ILE A 98 42.05 4.04 -10.64
CA ILE A 98 42.56 3.40 -11.87
C ILE A 98 43.04 4.46 -12.86
N ALA A 99 42.25 5.52 -13.08
CA ALA A 99 42.61 6.61 -13.97
C ALA A 99 43.93 7.28 -13.53
N HIS A 100 44.06 7.59 -12.23
CA HIS A 100 45.28 8.16 -11.68
C HIS A 100 46.51 7.26 -11.87
N GLN A 101 46.38 5.96 -11.56
CA GLN A 101 47.48 5.00 -11.74
C GLN A 101 47.88 4.86 -13.22
N LEU A 102 46.89 4.84 -14.13
CA LEU A 102 47.15 4.78 -15.57
C LEU A 102 47.85 6.04 -16.09
N GLN A 103 47.50 7.23 -15.60
CA GLN A 103 48.17 8.48 -15.99
C GLN A 103 49.63 8.56 -15.52
N ILE A 104 49.96 7.90 -14.41
CA ILE A 104 51.35 7.76 -13.94
C ILE A 104 52.09 6.73 -14.78
N ALA A 105 51.49 5.58 -15.02
CA ALA A 105 52.12 4.47 -15.73
C ALA A 105 52.30 4.73 -17.24
N ILE A 106 51.36 5.45 -17.85
CA ILE A 106 51.30 5.72 -19.29
C ILE A 106 50.96 7.21 -19.51
N PRO A 107 51.95 8.12 -19.37
CA PRO A 107 51.71 9.55 -19.48
C PRO A 107 51.21 10.00 -20.87
N GLU A 108 51.53 9.27 -21.94
CA GLU A 108 51.06 9.57 -23.29
C GLU A 108 49.54 9.38 -23.47
N MET A 109 48.88 8.62 -22.60
CA MET A 109 47.44 8.34 -22.66
C MET A 109 46.59 9.24 -21.76
N LYS A 110 47.17 10.29 -21.15
CA LYS A 110 46.45 11.15 -20.21
C LYS A 110 45.14 11.70 -20.77
N ASP A 111 45.17 12.24 -21.99
CA ASP A 111 44.01 12.80 -22.66
C ASP A 111 42.95 11.73 -22.97
N ASP A 112 43.37 10.52 -23.34
CA ASP A 112 42.46 9.38 -23.58
C ASP A 112 41.77 8.93 -22.29
N ILE A 113 42.53 8.83 -21.21
CA ILE A 113 42.03 8.44 -19.88
C ILE A 113 41.05 9.49 -19.36
N GLU A 114 41.38 10.77 -19.49
CA GLU A 114 40.50 11.88 -19.09
C GLU A 114 39.18 11.84 -19.85
N ARG A 115 39.23 11.73 -21.19
CA ARG A 115 38.03 11.57 -22.03
C ARG A 115 37.19 10.36 -21.62
N ALA A 116 37.81 9.23 -21.30
CA ALA A 116 37.10 8.02 -20.88
C ALA A 116 36.39 8.21 -19.52
N VAL A 117 37.04 8.87 -18.57
CA VAL A 117 36.46 9.17 -17.26
C VAL A 117 35.32 10.18 -17.38
N GLU A 118 35.51 11.25 -18.16
CA GLU A 118 34.48 12.26 -18.41
C GLU A 118 33.24 11.67 -19.11
N ALA A 119 33.44 10.75 -20.07
CA ALA A 119 32.34 10.08 -20.76
C ALA A 119 31.45 9.24 -19.81
N THR A 120 31.99 8.83 -18.66
CA THR A 120 31.23 8.12 -17.63
C THR A 120 30.66 9.04 -16.54
N GLY A 121 30.85 10.36 -16.65
CA GLY A 121 30.46 11.36 -15.66
C GLY A 121 31.37 11.42 -14.43
N GLY A 122 32.52 10.75 -14.48
CA GLY A 122 33.56 10.84 -13.46
C GLY A 122 34.39 12.12 -13.62
N LYS A 123 35.25 12.38 -12.63
CA LYS A 123 36.29 13.42 -12.71
C LYS A 123 37.63 12.79 -12.37
N VAL A 124 38.65 13.06 -13.18
CA VAL A 124 40.02 12.69 -12.82
C VAL A 124 40.47 13.58 -11.66
N PRO A 125 41.05 13.04 -10.58
CA PRO A 125 41.64 13.87 -9.53
C PRO A 125 42.81 14.68 -10.11
N ILE A 126 42.74 16.01 -9.96
CA ILE A 126 43.77 16.95 -10.44
C ILE A 126 45.12 16.58 -9.84
N THR A 127 46.06 16.07 -10.64
CA THR A 127 47.47 15.92 -10.26
C THR A 127 48.13 17.30 -10.25
N GLY A 128 47.86 18.12 -9.24
CA GLY A 128 48.31 19.50 -9.22
C GLY A 128 48.40 20.19 -7.85
N ILE A 129 48.17 19.49 -6.74
CA ILE A 129 48.64 19.99 -5.44
C ILE A 129 50.03 19.40 -5.22
N THR A 130 50.99 19.93 -5.97
CA THR A 130 52.37 19.98 -5.51
C THR A 130 52.34 20.84 -4.27
N LEU A 131 52.27 20.19 -3.10
CA LEU A 131 52.62 20.83 -1.84
C LEU A 131 54.13 21.07 -1.91
N ASP A 132 54.54 22.18 -2.53
CA ASP A 132 55.88 22.69 -2.27
C ASP A 132 55.96 23.04 -0.77
N PRO A 133 57.09 22.73 -0.12
CA PRO A 133 57.25 22.75 1.33
C PRO A 133 57.10 24.13 1.97
#